data_AF-A0A534L1Q6-F1
#
_entry.id   AF-A0A534L1Q6-F1
#
_cell.length_a   1.000
_cell.length_b   1.000
_cell.length_c   1.000
_cell.angle_alpha   90.00
_cell.angle_beta   90.00
_cell.angle_gamma   90.00
#
_symmetry.space_group_name_H-M   'P 1'
#
loop_
_entity.id
_entity.type
_entity.pdbx_description
1 polymer ?
#
loop_
_entity_poly.entity_id
_entity_poly.type
_entity_poly.pdbx_seq_one_letter_code
_entity_poly.pdbx_strand_id
1 'polypeptide(L)'
;MGWRALLRVVDFQSLLSSQPVVASALEKAQHAGGTKSPEARSLREGYYLLAKVLWTRRASIQRIHDLAWLDHTVVSAGARLGRVWQDAEGSRSIRAAEEALPQGVGPELFPSEGSTWIDLPVQAFAGISPTVKLQRGVSQPYRVGIVPEPRLRPWYEAVTTAKFSAPPAAVSVLGEIEALIAAARRAGGPSVALVFAASSFEDRFAE
;
A
#
# COMPACT_ATOMS: atom_id res chain seq x y z
N MET A 1 4.83 -19.93 1.11
CA MET A 1 4.58 -18.81 0.18
C MET A 1 5.66 -17.78 0.47
N GLY A 2 6.40 -17.35 -0.56
CA GLY A 2 7.57 -16.48 -0.39
C GLY A 2 7.22 -15.06 0.04
N TRP A 3 8.25 -14.32 0.44
CA TRP A 3 8.18 -12.88 0.69
C TRP A 3 7.66 -12.14 -0.56
N ARG A 4 6.78 -11.15 -0.35
CA ARG A 4 6.35 -10.24 -1.41
C ARG A 4 6.13 -8.83 -0.86
N ALA A 5 6.34 -7.84 -1.71
CA ALA A 5 6.11 -6.45 -1.38
C ALA A 5 5.53 -5.67 -2.57
N LEU A 6 4.70 -4.68 -2.24
CA LEU A 6 4.12 -3.71 -3.15
C LEU A 6 4.47 -2.31 -2.63
N LEU A 7 5.03 -1.47 -3.49
CA LEU A 7 5.12 -0.03 -3.28
C LEU A 7 4.19 0.67 -4.26
N ARG A 8 3.28 1.52 -3.79
CA ARG A 8 2.22 2.05 -4.64
C ARG A 8 1.70 3.41 -4.18
N VAL A 9 1.35 4.26 -5.15
CA VAL A 9 0.52 5.43 -4.89
C VAL A 9 -0.94 4.99 -4.80
N VAL A 10 -1.58 5.27 -3.67
CA VAL A 10 -2.99 4.97 -3.43
C VAL A 10 -3.74 6.27 -3.19
N ASP A 11 -4.75 6.54 -3.99
CA ASP A 11 -5.78 7.52 -3.64
C ASP A 11 -6.91 6.81 -2.90
N PHE A 12 -6.95 6.97 -1.58
CA PHE A 12 -7.93 6.32 -0.74
C PHE A 12 -9.36 6.82 -0.98
N GLN A 13 -9.55 8.04 -1.49
CA GLN A 13 -10.88 8.51 -1.87
C GLN A 13 -11.40 7.70 -3.06
N SER A 14 -10.59 7.61 -4.12
CA SER A 14 -10.94 6.85 -5.32
C SER A 14 -11.11 5.36 -5.02
N LEU A 15 -10.20 4.76 -4.24
CA LEU A 15 -10.28 3.36 -3.83
C LEU A 15 -11.53 3.06 -3.01
N LEU A 16 -11.85 3.86 -2.00
CA LEU A 16 -13.03 3.59 -1.17
C LEU A 16 -14.34 3.78 -1.95
N SER A 17 -14.32 4.59 -3.02
CA SER A 17 -15.45 4.78 -3.92
C SER A 17 -15.58 3.69 -4.99
N SER A 18 -14.61 2.77 -5.11
CA SER A 18 -14.51 1.84 -6.25
C SER A 18 -15.35 0.58 -6.11
N GLN A 19 -16.35 0.54 -5.21
CA GLN A 19 -17.24 -0.61 -5.07
C GLN A 19 -17.86 -1.07 -6.40
N PRO A 20 -18.33 -0.18 -7.30
CA PRO A 20 -18.85 -0.60 -8.60
C PRO A 20 -17.82 -1.29 -9.49
N VAL A 21 -16.56 -0.85 -9.45
CA VAL A 21 -15.47 -1.45 -10.22
C VAL A 21 -15.17 -2.86 -9.72
N VAL A 22 -15.09 -3.04 -8.40
CA VAL A 22 -14.85 -4.36 -7.79
C VAL A 22 -16.04 -5.29 -8.01
N ALA A 23 -17.28 -4.77 -7.95
CA ALA A 23 -18.48 -5.54 -8.26
C ALA A 23 -18.50 -6.03 -9.71
N SER A 24 -18.16 -5.18 -10.68
CA SER A 24 -18.06 -5.60 -12.09
C SER A 24 -16.96 -6.64 -12.29
N ALA A 25 -15.79 -6.49 -11.64
CA ALA A 25 -14.73 -7.48 -11.70
C ALA A 25 -15.19 -8.83 -11.11
N LEU A 26 -15.88 -8.80 -9.97
CA LEU A 26 -16.44 -9.98 -9.33
C LEU A 26 -17.43 -10.71 -10.25
N GLU A 27 -18.35 -9.97 -10.88
CA GLU A 27 -19.31 -10.53 -11.83
C GLU A 27 -18.58 -11.23 -12.99
N LYS A 28 -17.57 -10.59 -13.58
CA LYS A 28 -16.77 -11.20 -14.66
C LYS A 28 -16.06 -12.48 -14.20
N ALA A 29 -15.44 -12.46 -13.02
CA ALA A 29 -14.76 -13.63 -12.47
C ALA A 29 -15.73 -14.79 -12.16
N GLN A 30 -16.95 -14.48 -11.72
CA GLN A 30 -18.00 -15.47 -11.48
C GLN A 30 -18.50 -16.10 -12.79
N HIS A 31 -18.65 -15.31 -13.85
CA HIS A 31 -19.03 -15.84 -15.16
C HIS A 31 -17.93 -16.71 -15.78
N ALA A 32 -16.66 -16.33 -15.62
CA ALA A 32 -15.54 -17.05 -16.22
C ALA A 32 -15.15 -18.33 -15.47
N GLY A 33 -15.07 -18.28 -14.14
CA GLY A 33 -14.55 -19.36 -13.29
C GLY A 33 -15.54 -19.95 -12.29
N GLY A 34 -16.77 -19.44 -12.25
CA GLY A 34 -17.78 -19.81 -11.26
C GLY A 34 -17.65 -19.07 -9.92
N THR A 35 -18.69 -19.16 -9.09
CA THR A 35 -18.79 -18.42 -7.82
C THR A 35 -17.82 -18.87 -6.73
N LYS A 36 -17.22 -20.05 -6.90
CA LYS A 36 -16.25 -20.64 -5.97
C LYS A 36 -14.80 -20.51 -6.45
N SER A 37 -14.55 -19.85 -7.59
CA SER A 37 -13.19 -19.65 -8.07
C SER A 37 -12.36 -18.84 -7.07
N PRO A 38 -11.04 -19.08 -6.96
CA PRO A 38 -10.17 -18.30 -6.07
C PRO A 38 -10.23 -16.78 -6.35
N GLU A 39 -10.37 -16.41 -7.61
CA GLU A 39 -10.50 -15.02 -8.04
C GLU A 39 -11.82 -14.40 -7.58
N ALA A 40 -12.97 -15.05 -7.84
CA ALA A 40 -14.28 -14.57 -7.37
C ALA A 40 -14.34 -14.49 -5.84
N ARG A 41 -13.69 -15.42 -5.13
CA ARG A 41 -13.55 -15.35 -3.67
C ARG A 41 -12.77 -14.11 -3.24
N SER A 42 -11.60 -13.87 -3.83
CA SER A 42 -10.73 -12.73 -3.48
C SER A 42 -11.43 -11.39 -3.76
N LEU A 43 -12.12 -11.27 -4.90
CA LEU A 43 -12.88 -10.06 -5.26
C LEU A 43 -14.06 -9.81 -4.32
N ARG A 44 -14.76 -10.86 -3.90
CA ARG A 44 -15.83 -10.75 -2.90
C ARG A 44 -15.29 -10.31 -1.54
N GLU A 45 -14.15 -10.84 -1.10
CA GLU A 45 -13.49 -10.40 0.12
C GLU A 45 -13.06 -8.93 0.02
N GLY A 46 -12.53 -8.50 -1.14
CA GLY A 46 -12.20 -7.10 -1.43
C GLY A 46 -13.43 -6.17 -1.42
N TYR A 47 -14.55 -6.60 -1.99
CA TYR A 47 -15.80 -5.84 -1.96
C TYR A 47 -16.28 -5.60 -0.52
N TYR A 48 -16.29 -6.66 0.31
CA TYR A 48 -16.65 -6.53 1.72
C TYR A 48 -15.65 -5.70 2.52
N LEU A 49 -14.36 -5.77 2.17
CA LEU A 49 -13.33 -4.95 2.79
C LEU A 49 -13.59 -3.45 2.58
N LEU A 50 -13.91 -3.03 1.35
CA LEU A 50 -14.26 -1.64 1.04
C LEU A 50 -15.46 -1.18 1.87
N ALA A 51 -16.55 -1.96 1.89
CA ALA A 51 -17.73 -1.67 2.70
C ALA A 51 -17.40 -1.55 4.19
N LYS A 52 -16.57 -2.45 4.73
CA LYS A 52 -16.17 -2.46 6.13
C LYS A 52 -15.34 -1.23 6.49
N VAL A 53 -14.42 -0.79 5.64
CA VAL A 53 -13.59 0.40 5.91
C VAL A 53 -14.43 1.66 5.79
N LEU A 54 -15.33 1.76 4.81
CA LEU A 54 -16.29 2.86 4.72
C LEU A 54 -17.17 2.97 5.96
N TRP A 55 -17.68 1.85 6.47
CA TRP A 55 -18.53 1.81 7.67
C TRP A 55 -17.78 2.15 8.95
N THR A 56 -16.61 1.52 9.15
CA THR A 56 -15.85 1.65 10.42
C THR A 56 -14.92 2.85 10.45
N ARG A 57 -14.66 3.48 9.30
CA ARG A 57 -13.67 4.56 9.11
C ARG A 57 -12.28 4.17 9.61
N ARG A 58 -11.97 2.87 9.60
CA ARG A 58 -10.74 2.29 10.15
C ARG A 58 -10.24 1.15 9.29
N ALA A 59 -8.97 1.24 8.90
CA ALA A 59 -8.25 0.15 8.27
C ALA A 59 -7.03 -0.21 9.13
N SER A 60 -7.00 -1.45 9.64
CA SER A 60 -5.83 -2.02 10.32
C SER A 60 -4.74 -2.37 9.31
N ILE A 61 -3.55 -2.72 9.79
CA ILE A 61 -2.38 -3.08 8.95
C ILE A 61 -2.76 -4.11 7.86
N GLN A 62 -3.37 -5.24 8.24
CA GLN A 62 -3.82 -6.24 7.26
C GLN A 62 -4.80 -5.65 6.23
N ARG A 63 -5.76 -4.84 6.67
CA ARG A 63 -6.74 -4.24 5.75
C ARG A 63 -6.08 -3.28 4.76
N ILE A 64 -5.08 -2.51 5.19
CA ILE A 64 -4.37 -1.58 4.30
C ILE A 64 -3.51 -2.35 3.31
N HIS A 65 -2.85 -3.41 3.77
CA HIS A 65 -2.15 -4.34 2.89
C HIS A 65 -3.11 -4.84 1.80
N ASP A 66 -4.24 -5.41 2.18
CA ASP A 66 -5.21 -5.99 1.24
C ASP A 66 -5.84 -4.93 0.32
N LEU A 67 -6.11 -3.72 0.84
CA LEU A 67 -6.59 -2.58 0.06
C LEU A 67 -5.57 -2.12 -0.99
N ALA A 68 -4.28 -2.03 -0.64
CA ALA A 68 -3.23 -1.63 -1.57
C ALA A 68 -3.09 -2.65 -2.71
N TRP A 69 -3.17 -3.94 -2.39
CA TRP A 69 -3.17 -5.01 -3.40
C TRP A 69 -4.45 -4.97 -4.26
N LEU A 70 -5.62 -4.76 -3.67
CA LEU A 70 -6.88 -4.60 -4.41
C LEU A 70 -6.84 -3.42 -5.38
N ASP A 71 -6.29 -2.28 -4.95
CA ASP A 71 -6.10 -1.13 -5.85
C ASP A 71 -5.15 -1.45 -6.99
N HIS A 72 -4.05 -2.16 -6.69
CA HIS A 72 -3.05 -2.53 -7.67
C HIS A 72 -3.58 -3.48 -8.75
N THR A 73 -4.33 -4.49 -8.35
CA THR A 73 -4.73 -5.59 -9.24
C THR A 73 -6.09 -5.38 -9.89
N VAL A 74 -6.96 -4.54 -9.32
CA VAL A 74 -8.35 -4.38 -9.79
C VAL A 74 -8.68 -2.94 -10.12
N VAL A 75 -8.66 -2.05 -9.13
CA VAL A 75 -9.25 -0.70 -9.26
C VAL A 75 -8.48 0.17 -10.23
N SER A 76 -7.16 0.16 -10.05
CA SER A 76 -6.23 0.98 -10.80
C SER A 76 -5.25 0.05 -11.55
N ALA A 77 -5.77 -1.08 -12.02
CA ALA A 77 -5.06 -2.04 -12.83
C ALA A 77 -4.57 -1.37 -14.12
N GLY A 78 -3.31 -1.59 -14.48
CA GLY A 78 -2.68 -0.95 -15.64
C GLY A 78 -2.18 0.48 -15.41
N ALA A 79 -2.54 1.13 -14.29
CA ALA A 79 -1.90 2.36 -13.88
C ALA A 79 -0.45 2.06 -13.44
N ARG A 80 0.53 2.71 -14.08
CA ARG A 80 1.98 2.64 -13.72
C ARG A 80 2.27 3.41 -12.42
N LEU A 81 1.51 3.11 -11.37
CA LEU A 81 1.53 3.76 -10.06
C LEU A 81 1.95 2.81 -8.95
N GLY A 82 2.58 1.67 -9.27
CA GLY A 82 3.16 0.81 -8.27
C GLY A 82 4.19 -0.17 -8.82
N ARG A 83 4.98 -0.72 -7.91
CA ARG A 83 6.05 -1.67 -8.15
C ARG A 83 5.93 -2.85 -7.21
N VAL A 84 6.17 -4.06 -7.73
CA VAL A 84 6.07 -5.31 -7.00
C VAL A 84 7.43 -6.01 -6.95
N TRP A 85 7.74 -6.62 -5.82
CA TRP A 85 8.88 -7.52 -5.61
C TRP A 85 8.39 -8.83 -4.99
N GLN A 86 8.95 -9.96 -5.42
CA GLN A 86 8.50 -11.30 -5.02
C GLN A 86 9.64 -12.29 -4.74
N ASP A 87 10.88 -11.81 -4.73
CA ASP A 87 12.08 -12.63 -4.59
C ASP A 87 13.00 -12.10 -3.47
N ALA A 88 13.99 -12.93 -3.13
CA ALA A 88 14.98 -12.59 -2.11
C ALA A 88 15.85 -11.40 -2.51
N GLU A 89 16.05 -11.15 -3.81
CA GLU A 89 16.78 -10.00 -4.31
C GLU A 89 16.03 -8.69 -4.02
N GLY A 90 14.72 -8.67 -4.27
CA GLY A 90 13.84 -7.58 -3.91
C GLY A 90 13.84 -7.32 -2.40
N SER A 91 13.77 -8.38 -1.60
CA SER A 91 13.86 -8.27 -0.14
C SER A 91 15.17 -7.60 0.32
N ARG A 92 16.31 -8.04 -0.22
CA ARG A 92 17.62 -7.43 0.07
C ARG A 92 17.72 -5.98 -0.42
N SER A 93 17.21 -5.69 -1.61
CA SER A 93 17.21 -4.34 -2.19
C SER A 93 16.39 -3.37 -1.36
N ILE A 94 15.23 -3.82 -0.86
CA ILE A 94 14.39 -3.02 0.03
C ILE A 94 15.09 -2.80 1.37
N ARG A 95 15.68 -3.84 1.97
CA ARG A 95 16.47 -3.68 3.21
C ARG A 95 17.62 -2.68 3.03
N ALA A 96 18.35 -2.77 1.92
CA ALA A 96 19.42 -1.81 1.62
C ALA A 96 18.89 -0.37 1.46
N ALA A 97 17.70 -0.20 0.88
CA ALA A 97 17.05 1.12 0.78
C ALA A 97 16.59 1.65 2.14
N GLU A 98 16.11 0.77 3.03
CA GLU A 98 15.76 1.11 4.41
C GLU A 98 16.96 1.63 5.18
N GLU A 99 18.10 0.95 5.07
CA GLU A 99 19.36 1.33 5.74
C GLU A 99 19.95 2.64 5.18
N ALA A 100 19.70 2.94 3.90
CA ALA A 100 20.18 4.16 3.25
C ALA A 100 19.33 5.40 3.60
N LEU A 101 18.09 5.22 4.07
CA LEU A 101 17.20 6.33 4.41
C LEU A 101 17.53 6.95 5.77
N PRO A 102 17.32 8.27 5.95
CA PRO A 102 17.48 8.90 7.26
C PRO A 102 16.58 8.25 8.32
N GLN A 103 17.09 8.08 9.54
CA GLN A 103 16.38 7.41 10.65
C GLN A 103 15.02 8.03 10.99
N GLY A 104 14.85 9.35 10.79
CA GLY A 104 13.58 10.05 11.03
C GLY A 104 12.53 9.91 9.91
N VAL A 105 12.90 9.30 8.77
CA VAL A 105 12.06 9.19 7.57
C VAL A 105 11.71 7.72 7.32
N GLY A 106 12.72 6.85 7.28
CA GLY A 106 12.57 5.41 6.97
C GLY A 106 11.37 4.71 7.64
N PRO A 107 11.14 4.85 8.96
CA PRO A 107 10.06 4.16 9.66
C PRO A 107 8.64 4.49 9.20
N GLU A 108 8.41 5.62 8.51
CA GLU A 108 7.07 5.96 8.00
C GLU A 108 6.62 5.03 6.86
N LEU A 109 7.54 4.69 5.94
CA LEU A 109 7.28 3.81 4.79
C LEU A 109 7.74 2.38 5.04
N PHE A 110 8.75 2.19 5.89
CA PHE A 110 9.34 0.90 6.19
C PHE A 110 9.36 0.65 7.70
N PRO A 111 8.20 0.50 8.37
CA PRO A 111 8.16 0.29 9.81
C PRO A 111 8.78 -1.07 10.18
N SER A 112 9.72 -1.09 11.13
CA SER A 112 10.35 -2.33 11.63
C SER A 112 9.58 -2.97 12.78
N GLU A 113 8.86 -2.17 13.58
CA GLU A 113 8.13 -2.62 14.76
C GLU A 113 6.95 -1.69 15.09
N GLY A 114 6.10 -2.15 16.02
CA GLY A 114 4.99 -1.36 16.55
C GLY A 114 3.90 -1.03 15.53
N SER A 115 2.98 -0.15 15.94
CA SER A 115 1.97 0.39 15.04
C SER A 115 1.53 1.80 15.46
N THR A 116 1.16 2.61 14.48
CA THR A 116 0.63 3.95 14.69
C THR A 116 -0.61 4.17 13.82
N TRP A 117 -1.59 4.88 14.37
CA TRP A 117 -2.76 5.32 13.62
C TRP A 117 -2.49 6.71 13.05
N ILE A 118 -2.80 6.89 11.77
CA ILE A 118 -2.77 8.18 11.09
C ILE A 118 -4.17 8.50 10.57
N ASP A 119 -4.52 9.79 10.58
CA ASP A 119 -5.76 10.29 9.98
C ASP A 119 -5.50 10.68 8.53
N LEU A 120 -6.30 10.15 7.62
CA LEU A 120 -6.27 10.51 6.20
C LEU A 120 -7.59 11.17 5.81
N PRO A 121 -7.55 12.41 5.28
CA PRO A 121 -8.76 13.07 4.78
C PRO A 121 -9.34 12.32 3.58
N VAL A 122 -10.65 12.12 3.60
CA VAL A 122 -11.44 11.65 2.45
C VAL A 122 -12.75 12.42 2.45
N GLN A 123 -13.38 12.61 1.29
CA GLN A 123 -14.66 13.29 1.24
C GLN A 123 -15.73 12.55 2.06
N ALA A 124 -16.61 13.33 2.69
CA ALA A 124 -17.69 12.78 3.49
C ALA A 124 -18.65 11.97 2.60
N PHE A 125 -18.95 10.76 3.02
CA PHE A 125 -20.04 9.97 2.46
C PHE A 125 -21.25 10.13 3.37
N ALA A 126 -22.37 10.61 2.83
CA ALA A 126 -23.66 10.66 3.54
C ALA A 126 -23.60 11.27 4.96
N GLY A 127 -22.86 12.38 5.14
CA GLY A 127 -22.77 13.09 6.43
C GLY A 127 -21.84 12.47 7.48
N ILE A 128 -21.05 11.45 7.11
CA ILE A 128 -20.10 10.75 7.99
C ILE A 128 -18.72 11.43 7.96
N SER A 129 -17.97 11.36 9.07
CA SER A 129 -16.64 11.97 9.29
C SER A 129 -15.74 11.98 8.04
N PRO A 130 -15.17 13.12 7.63
CA PRO A 130 -14.36 13.28 6.42
C PRO A 130 -12.92 12.74 6.57
N THR A 131 -12.75 11.73 7.42
CA THR A 131 -11.46 11.11 7.72
C THR A 131 -11.61 9.60 7.84
N VAL A 132 -10.56 8.89 7.44
CA VAL A 132 -10.36 7.47 7.70
C VAL A 132 -9.08 7.30 8.49
N LYS A 133 -9.14 6.51 9.56
CA LYS A 133 -7.98 6.12 10.35
C LYS A 133 -7.29 4.93 9.71
N LEU A 134 -6.02 5.10 9.38
CA LEU A 134 -5.18 4.07 8.80
C LEU A 134 -4.09 3.66 9.79
N GLN A 135 -3.93 2.37 10.01
CA GLN A 135 -2.86 1.83 10.85
C GLN A 135 -1.64 1.47 9.99
N ARG A 136 -0.51 2.12 10.24
CA ARG A 136 0.79 1.69 9.69
C ARG A 136 1.61 1.00 10.78
N GLY A 137 2.48 0.08 10.39
CA GLY A 137 3.28 -0.70 11.32
C GLY A 137 3.47 -2.15 10.89
N VAL A 138 3.77 -3.00 11.87
CA VAL A 138 3.95 -4.44 11.69
C VAL A 138 2.86 -5.20 12.45
N SER A 139 2.20 -6.12 11.75
CA SER A 139 1.25 -7.08 12.32
C SER A 139 1.47 -8.38 11.55
N GLN A 140 2.41 -9.21 12.05
CA GLN A 140 2.91 -10.38 11.34
C GLN A 140 1.76 -11.24 10.80
N PRO A 141 1.82 -11.68 9.52
CA PRO A 141 2.96 -11.59 8.58
C PRO A 141 3.08 -10.26 7.81
N TYR A 142 2.25 -9.26 8.12
CA TYR A 142 2.11 -8.03 7.34
C TYR A 142 2.98 -6.89 7.87
N ARG A 143 3.55 -6.13 6.94
CA ARG A 143 4.27 -4.87 7.19
C ARG A 143 3.72 -3.81 6.26
N VAL A 144 3.22 -2.71 6.83
CA VAL A 144 2.60 -1.63 6.08
C VAL A 144 3.15 -0.29 6.49
N GLY A 145 3.78 0.42 5.55
CA GLY A 145 4.13 1.84 5.72
C GLY A 145 3.24 2.74 4.89
N ILE A 146 3.06 3.97 5.37
CA ILE A 146 2.20 4.97 4.73
C ILE A 146 2.85 6.35 4.90
N VAL A 147 3.02 7.01 3.76
CA VAL A 147 3.47 8.40 3.66
C VAL A 147 2.32 9.22 3.07
N PRO A 148 1.58 10.00 3.89
CA PRO A 148 0.47 10.80 3.40
C PRO A 148 0.97 12.02 2.60
N GLU A 149 0.08 12.61 1.79
CA GLU A 149 0.40 13.73 0.89
C GLU A 149 1.29 14.82 1.53
N PRO A 150 1.00 15.35 2.74
CA PRO A 150 1.79 16.43 3.32
C PRO A 150 3.25 16.06 3.61
N ARG A 151 3.55 14.76 3.69
CA ARG A 151 4.89 14.21 3.96
C ARG A 151 5.64 13.84 2.68
N LEU A 152 4.99 13.84 1.51
CA LEU A 152 5.59 13.44 0.25
C LEU A 152 6.77 14.33 -0.18
N ARG A 153 6.70 15.65 0.06
CA ARG A 153 7.81 16.55 -0.28
C ARG A 153 9.06 16.29 0.57
N PRO A 154 9.00 16.26 1.91
CA PRO A 154 10.14 15.86 2.73
C PRO A 154 10.72 14.50 2.34
N TRP A 155 9.84 13.55 2.00
CA TRP A 155 10.25 12.23 1.51
C TRP A 155 10.98 12.28 0.17
N TYR A 156 10.50 13.09 -0.77
CA TYR A 156 11.18 13.31 -2.05
C TYR A 156 12.61 13.80 -1.83
N GLU A 157 12.77 14.85 -1.01
CA GLU A 157 14.07 15.44 -0.69
C GLU A 157 15.00 14.42 -0.02
N ALA A 158 14.50 13.67 0.98
CA ALA A 158 15.26 12.63 1.67
C ALA A 158 15.73 11.51 0.74
N VAL A 159 14.87 11.04 -0.17
CA VAL A 159 15.19 9.98 -1.13
C VAL A 159 16.17 10.48 -2.18
N THR A 160 15.98 11.69 -2.71
CA THR A 160 16.92 12.30 -3.65
C THR A 160 18.31 12.41 -3.03
N THR A 161 18.44 12.83 -1.77
CA THR A 161 19.71 12.89 -1.06
C THR A 161 20.29 11.50 -0.80
N ALA A 162 19.49 10.55 -0.28
CA ALA A 162 19.95 9.22 0.08
C ALA A 162 20.57 8.46 -1.11
N LYS A 163 20.01 8.63 -2.32
CA LYS A 163 20.51 7.94 -3.53
C LYS A 163 21.98 8.21 -3.85
N PHE A 164 22.52 9.37 -3.52
CA PHE A 164 23.90 9.72 -3.89
C PHE A 164 24.96 8.89 -3.17
N SER A 165 24.65 8.41 -1.96
CA SER A 165 25.54 7.57 -1.15
C SER A 165 25.02 6.15 -0.97
N ALA A 166 23.90 5.80 -1.61
CA ALA A 166 23.27 4.51 -1.46
C ALA A 166 24.05 3.40 -2.19
N PRO A 167 24.10 2.17 -1.63
CA PRO A 167 24.67 1.04 -2.33
C PRO A 167 23.84 0.70 -3.59
N PRO A 168 24.42 0.06 -4.63
CA PRO A 168 23.71 -0.24 -5.88
C PRO A 168 22.39 -0.98 -5.70
N ALA A 169 22.30 -1.89 -4.71
CA ALA A 169 21.09 -2.62 -4.38
C ALA A 169 19.93 -1.72 -3.92
N ALA A 170 20.24 -0.59 -3.28
CA ALA A 170 19.25 0.38 -2.79
C ALA A 170 18.81 1.37 -3.88
N VAL A 171 19.68 1.71 -4.82
CA VAL A 171 19.45 2.77 -5.83
C VAL A 171 18.18 2.51 -6.64
N SER A 172 17.94 1.27 -7.05
CA SER A 172 16.74 0.90 -7.82
C SER A 172 15.45 1.17 -7.02
N VAL A 173 15.39 0.72 -5.76
CA VAL A 173 14.23 0.93 -4.89
C VAL A 173 14.02 2.40 -4.58
N LEU A 174 15.10 3.14 -4.27
CA LEU A 174 15.02 4.58 -4.02
C LEU A 174 14.56 5.35 -5.26
N GLY A 175 14.99 4.93 -6.46
CA GLY A 175 14.51 5.50 -7.72
C GLY A 175 13.00 5.27 -7.94
N GLU A 176 12.50 4.08 -7.63
CA GLU A 176 11.07 3.76 -7.68
C GLU A 176 10.26 4.59 -6.66
N ILE A 177 10.79 4.76 -5.44
CA ILE A 177 10.17 5.63 -4.42
C ILE A 177 10.09 7.08 -4.93
N GLU A 178 11.18 7.63 -5.46
CA GLU A 178 11.21 8.98 -6.00
C GLU A 178 10.18 9.16 -7.14
N ALA A 179 10.14 8.22 -8.09
CA ALA A 179 9.22 8.26 -9.22
C ALA A 179 7.75 8.21 -8.77
N LEU A 180 7.43 7.36 -7.79
CA LEU A 180 6.08 7.24 -7.24
C LEU A 180 5.70 8.45 -6.38
N ILE A 181 6.62 9.02 -5.61
CA ILE A 181 6.36 10.28 -4.91
C ILE A 181 6.05 11.40 -5.91
N ALA A 182 6.82 11.51 -6.99
CA ALA A 182 6.55 12.50 -8.03
C ALA A 182 5.16 12.27 -8.67
N ALA A 183 4.77 11.02 -8.90
CA ALA A 183 3.43 10.68 -9.40
C ALA A 183 2.32 11.03 -8.40
N ALA A 184 2.50 10.72 -7.11
CA ALA A 184 1.55 11.03 -6.04
C ALA A 184 1.35 12.55 -5.91
N ARG A 185 2.44 13.32 -5.97
CA ARG A 185 2.38 14.79 -5.94
C ARG A 185 1.66 15.38 -7.16
N ARG A 186 1.80 14.77 -8.35
CA ARG A 186 1.05 15.18 -9.55
C ARG A 186 -0.44 14.86 -9.45
N ALA A 187 -0.80 13.74 -8.83
CA ALA A 187 -2.20 13.40 -8.59
C ALA A 187 -2.87 14.44 -7.68
N GLY A 188 -2.14 14.96 -6.68
CA GLY A 188 -2.52 16.14 -5.91
C GLY A 188 -3.86 15.98 -5.18
N GLY A 189 -3.83 15.38 -3.99
CA GLY A 189 -5.05 15.22 -3.19
C GLY A 189 -4.76 14.79 -1.76
N PRO A 190 -5.55 15.26 -0.77
CA PRO A 190 -5.29 14.98 0.64
C PRO A 190 -5.52 13.50 1.00
N SER A 191 -6.23 12.75 0.15
CA SER A 191 -6.44 11.30 0.26
C SER A 191 -5.35 10.46 -0.42
N VAL A 192 -4.36 11.09 -1.05
CA VAL A 192 -3.27 10.41 -1.74
C VAL A 192 -2.17 10.08 -0.75
N ALA A 193 -1.66 8.85 -0.81
CA ALA A 193 -0.51 8.42 -0.04
C ALA A 193 0.39 7.47 -0.85
N LEU A 194 1.68 7.47 -0.53
CA LEU A 194 2.56 6.37 -0.91
C LEU A 194 2.41 5.26 0.15
N VAL A 195 2.12 4.06 -0.30
CA VAL A 195 1.88 2.89 0.54
C VAL A 195 2.90 1.81 0.19
N PHE A 196 3.56 1.31 1.22
CA PHE A 196 4.33 0.08 1.16
C PHE A 196 3.52 -1.03 1.83
N ALA A 197 3.27 -2.12 1.14
CA ALA A 197 2.50 -3.27 1.62
C ALA A 197 3.28 -4.55 1.36
N ALA A 198 3.89 -5.10 2.40
CA ALA A 198 4.63 -6.35 2.34
C ALA A 198 4.01 -7.44 3.20
N SER A 199 4.24 -8.68 2.79
CA SER A 199 3.90 -9.88 3.54
C SER A 199 5.04 -10.89 3.42
N SER A 200 5.53 -11.40 4.54
CA SER A 200 6.44 -12.54 4.58
C SER A 200 5.83 -13.66 5.41
N PHE A 201 5.65 -14.84 4.82
CA PHE A 201 5.25 -16.03 5.57
C PHE A 201 6.46 -16.84 6.07
N GLU A 202 7.64 -16.22 6.18
CA GLU A 202 8.87 -16.94 6.58
C GLU A 202 8.88 -17.42 8.04
N ASP A 203 7.93 -17.01 8.90
CA ASP A 203 7.75 -17.56 10.26
C ASP A 203 6.40 -18.27 10.44
N ARG A 204 6.24 -19.46 9.86
CA ARG A 204 5.15 -20.39 10.25
C ARG A 204 5.61 -21.79 10.64
N PHE A 205 6.91 -22.00 10.85
CA PHE A 205 7.43 -23.23 11.48
C PHE A 205 8.64 -22.91 12.35
N ALA A 206 8.39 -22.33 13.52
CA ALA A 206 9.28 -22.41 14.68
C ALA A 206 8.47 -22.05 15.94
N GLU A 207 7.59 -22.96 16.35
CA GLU A 207 7.25 -23.22 17.76
C GLU A 207 6.72 -24.65 17.88
#